data_AF-A0A923SQH2-F1
#
_entry.id   AF-A0A923SQH2-F1
#
_cell.length_a   1.000
_cell.length_b   1.000
_cell.length_c   1.000
_cell.angle_alpha   90.00
_cell.angle_beta   90.00
_cell.angle_gamma   90.00
#
_symmetry.space_group_name_H-M   'P 1'
#
loop_
_entity.id
_entity.type
_entity.pdbx_description
1 polymer ?
#
loop_
_entity_poly.entity_id
_entity_poly.type
_entity_poly.pdbx_seq_one_letter_code
_entity_poly.pdbx_strand_id
1 'polypeptide(L)'
;MEIRNNDFKLQLKDGSIKEFEKVVLSSGICDLFMPMGFVRLEDGELVSYNCSGYTALRQCNINEAKEAFEILEKTLLLVNRAGEYLITPGKITLNMDTIFYNRKTKQVRIAYVPAEEPQLNLRENVAEFFTQMEGKLKKTERAYLEKMKTQMEEHNYYIGDLINMIGEIRRKLYMSDKASNLVEMSDSDGQEGQE
;
A
#
# COMPACT_ATOMS: atom_id res chain seq x y z
N MET A 1 13.99 -11.04 8.41
CA MET A 1 13.46 -11.41 7.08
C MET A 1 14.57 -11.19 6.06
N GLU A 2 15.11 -12.24 5.44
CA GLU A 2 16.07 -12.11 4.34
C GLU A 2 15.34 -12.23 3.00
N ILE A 3 15.51 -11.24 2.12
CA ILE A 3 14.88 -11.18 0.81
C ILE A 3 15.98 -11.33 -0.25
N ARG A 4 15.95 -12.44 -0.98
CA ARG A 4 16.82 -12.67 -2.15
C ARG A 4 15.99 -12.50 -3.42
N ASN A 5 16.61 -11.94 -4.45
CA ASN A 5 16.02 -11.47 -5.71
C ASN A 5 14.91 -12.37 -6.32
N ASN A 6 13.90 -11.70 -6.89
CA ASN A 6 12.75 -12.19 -7.66
C ASN A 6 11.72 -13.10 -6.97
N ASP A 7 12.12 -13.90 -5.98
CA ASP A 7 11.19 -14.75 -5.24
C ASP A 7 11.14 -14.33 -3.76
N PHE A 8 10.11 -13.60 -3.38
CA PHE A 8 9.81 -13.42 -1.96
C PHE A 8 9.31 -14.76 -1.42
N LYS A 9 10.00 -15.31 -0.43
CA LYS A 9 9.67 -16.59 0.21
C LYS A 9 9.66 -16.43 1.72
N LEU A 10 8.74 -17.11 2.38
CA LEU A 10 8.56 -17.05 3.82
C LEU A 10 8.23 -18.44 4.34
N GLN A 11 8.89 -18.87 5.41
CA GLN A 11 8.46 -20.05 6.15
C GLN A 11 7.48 -19.61 7.23
N LEU A 12 6.29 -20.19 7.22
CA LEU A 12 5.24 -19.97 8.21
C LEU A 12 5.03 -21.25 9.03
N LYS A 13 4.42 -21.10 10.20
CA LYS A 13 3.99 -22.25 11.00
C LYS A 13 2.85 -22.97 10.28
N ASP A 14 2.78 -24.29 10.45
CA ASP A 14 1.66 -25.08 9.96
C ASP A 14 0.33 -24.52 10.50
N GLY A 15 -0.64 -24.35 9.60
CA GLY A 15 -1.96 -23.82 9.95
C GLY A 15 -2.06 -22.29 10.10
N SER A 16 -0.98 -21.53 9.88
CA SER A 16 -1.04 -20.05 9.88
C SER A 16 -1.98 -19.50 8.80
N ILE A 17 -2.10 -20.20 7.67
CA ILE A 17 -3.04 -19.91 6.59
C ILE A 17 -3.99 -21.10 6.49
N LYS A 18 -5.30 -20.86 6.48
CA LYS A 18 -6.31 -21.94 6.40
C LYS A 18 -6.34 -22.53 4.99
N GLU A 19 -6.68 -23.81 4.86
CA GLU A 19 -6.71 -24.50 3.56
C GLU A 19 -7.58 -23.78 2.51
N PHE A 20 -8.74 -23.26 2.88
CA PHE A 20 -9.56 -22.50 1.94
C PHE A 20 -8.92 -21.16 1.52
N GLU A 21 -8.18 -20.49 2.42
CA GLU A 21 -7.44 -19.26 2.11
C GLU A 21 -6.32 -19.60 1.10
N LYS A 22 -5.63 -20.73 1.27
CA LYS A 22 -4.60 -21.20 0.32
C LYS A 22 -5.18 -21.44 -1.08
N VAL A 23 -6.34 -22.06 -1.19
CA VAL A 23 -7.02 -22.27 -2.48
C VAL A 23 -7.27 -20.92 -3.17
N VAL A 24 -7.83 -19.95 -2.45
CA VAL A 24 -8.08 -18.60 -2.98
C VAL A 24 -6.77 -17.93 -3.41
N LEU A 25 -5.75 -17.92 -2.55
CA LEU A 25 -4.47 -17.24 -2.75
C LEU A 25 -3.61 -17.87 -3.88
N SER A 26 -3.78 -19.15 -4.17
CA SER A 26 -3.02 -19.87 -5.22
C SER A 26 -3.78 -20.00 -6.55
N SER A 27 -5.11 -19.87 -6.55
CA SER A 27 -5.95 -20.08 -7.75
C SER A 27 -5.79 -19.04 -8.86
N GLY A 28 -5.19 -17.88 -8.54
CA GLY A 28 -5.06 -16.76 -9.48
C GLY A 28 -6.35 -15.95 -9.70
N ILE A 29 -7.46 -16.28 -9.01
CA ILE A 29 -8.73 -15.55 -9.12
C ILE A 29 -8.76 -14.25 -8.30
N CYS A 30 -7.88 -14.14 -7.30
CA CYS A 30 -7.78 -12.97 -6.44
C CYS A 30 -6.73 -12.00 -6.99
N ASP A 31 -7.18 -10.84 -7.45
CA ASP A 31 -6.31 -9.79 -7.98
C ASP A 31 -5.69 -8.91 -6.88
N LEU A 32 -6.17 -9.05 -5.64
CA LEU A 32 -5.72 -8.27 -4.48
C LEU A 32 -4.32 -8.65 -4.03
N PHE A 33 -4.03 -9.94 -4.04
CA PHE A 33 -2.79 -10.49 -3.51
C PHE A 33 -1.79 -10.82 -4.61
N MET A 34 -0.51 -10.86 -4.25
CA MET A 34 0.52 -11.48 -5.07
C MET A 34 0.17 -12.96 -5.26
N PRO A 35 0.27 -13.53 -6.46
CA PRO A 35 0.05 -14.96 -6.66
C PRO A 35 1.02 -15.78 -5.79
N MET A 36 0.49 -16.80 -5.11
CA MET A 36 1.24 -17.56 -4.10
C MET A 36 1.31 -19.05 -4.44
N GLY A 37 2.42 -19.68 -4.06
CA GLY A 37 2.59 -21.13 -4.04
C GLY A 37 2.95 -21.61 -2.64
N PHE A 38 2.39 -22.75 -2.24
CA PHE A 38 2.55 -23.34 -0.91
C PHE A 38 3.22 -24.70 -1.02
N VAL A 39 4.26 -24.93 -0.22
CA VAL A 39 4.97 -26.22 -0.12
C VAL A 39 5.07 -26.59 1.34
N ARG A 40 4.50 -27.75 1.70
CA ARG A 40 4.58 -28.27 3.06
C ARG A 40 6.00 -28.76 3.35
N LEU A 41 6.52 -28.40 4.51
CA LEU A 41 7.80 -28.84 5.07
C LEU A 41 7.55 -29.62 6.37
N GLU A 42 8.61 -30.21 6.94
CA GLU A 42 8.51 -30.88 8.26
C GLU A 42 8.18 -29.88 9.37
N ASP A 43 8.80 -28.69 9.34
CA ASP A 43 8.66 -27.63 10.36
C ASP A 43 7.79 -26.46 9.89
N GLY A 44 6.69 -26.76 9.20
CA GLY A 44 5.70 -25.76 8.76
C GLY A 44 5.51 -25.71 7.25
N GLU A 45 5.25 -24.52 6.73
CA GLU A 45 4.92 -24.33 5.33
C GLU A 45 5.81 -23.25 4.68
N LEU A 46 6.42 -23.58 3.56
CA LEU A 46 7.11 -22.61 2.71
C LEU A 46 6.11 -21.96 1.77
N VAL A 47 6.00 -20.64 1.88
CA VAL A 47 5.20 -19.80 1.02
C VAL A 47 6.10 -19.09 0.03
N SER A 48 5.75 -19.12 -1.24
CA SER A 48 6.45 -18.44 -2.33
C SER A 48 5.52 -17.48 -3.03
N TYR A 49 6.02 -16.32 -3.41
CA TYR A 49 5.22 -15.23 -3.98
C TYR A 49 5.80 -14.84 -5.34
N ASN A 50 4.95 -14.81 -6.36
CA ASN A 50 5.38 -14.40 -7.69
C ASN A 50 5.45 -12.86 -7.78
N CYS A 51 6.64 -12.31 -7.54
CA CYS A 51 6.88 -10.86 -7.54
C CYS A 51 7.14 -10.24 -8.91
N SER A 52 6.95 -10.98 -10.00
CA SER A 52 7.27 -10.52 -11.36
C SER A 52 6.62 -9.19 -11.70
N GLY A 53 7.44 -8.18 -12.00
CA GLY A 53 6.98 -6.84 -12.38
C GLY A 53 6.57 -5.93 -11.22
N TYR A 54 6.71 -6.38 -9.97
CA TYR A 54 6.43 -5.57 -8.79
C TYR A 54 7.68 -5.44 -7.90
N THR A 55 7.76 -4.33 -7.16
CA THR A 55 8.82 -4.08 -6.19
C THR A 55 8.19 -3.82 -4.82
N ALA A 56 8.73 -4.40 -3.75
CA ALA A 56 8.27 -4.11 -2.39
C ALA A 56 8.49 -2.61 -2.06
N LEU A 57 7.56 -1.97 -1.36
CA LEU A 57 7.67 -0.53 -1.05
C LEU A 57 8.94 -0.17 -0.28
N ARG A 58 9.47 -1.09 0.55
CA ARG A 58 10.76 -0.91 1.23
C ARG A 58 11.88 -0.56 0.23
N GLN A 59 11.86 -1.15 -0.95
CA GLN A 59 12.85 -0.95 -2.01
C GLN A 59 12.48 0.19 -2.98
N CYS A 60 11.26 0.73 -2.90
CA CYS A 60 10.84 1.87 -3.68
C CYS A 60 11.38 3.19 -3.09
N ASN A 61 11.74 4.12 -3.98
CA ASN A 61 12.03 5.50 -3.63
C ASN A 61 10.77 6.34 -3.82
N ILE A 62 9.93 6.39 -2.79
CA ILE A 62 8.67 7.15 -2.77
C ILE A 62 8.93 8.41 -1.97
N ASN A 63 9.05 9.54 -2.65
CA ASN A 63 9.49 10.79 -2.03
C ASN A 63 8.51 11.96 -2.23
N GLU A 64 7.40 11.72 -2.94
CA GLU A 64 6.35 12.69 -3.25
C GLU A 64 5.02 12.28 -2.60
N ALA A 65 4.30 13.24 -2.01
CA ALA A 65 3.02 12.97 -1.36
C ALA A 65 2.02 12.34 -2.33
N LYS A 66 2.00 12.78 -3.59
CA LYS A 66 1.09 12.30 -4.62
C LYS A 66 1.21 10.79 -4.87
N GLU A 67 2.44 10.29 -5.02
CA GLU A 67 2.71 8.85 -5.22
C GLU A 67 2.37 8.07 -3.94
N ALA A 68 2.71 8.60 -2.76
CA ALA A 68 2.35 7.98 -1.49
C ALA A 68 0.83 7.84 -1.30
N PHE A 69 0.06 8.92 -1.47
CA PHE A 69 -1.40 8.87 -1.31
C PHE A 69 -2.07 7.97 -2.34
N GLU A 70 -1.56 7.91 -3.58
CA GLU A 70 -2.05 6.94 -4.56
C GLU A 70 -1.85 5.49 -4.08
N ILE A 71 -0.68 5.17 -3.55
CA ILE A 71 -0.37 3.83 -3.04
C ILE A 71 -1.23 3.50 -1.81
N LEU A 72 -1.38 4.45 -0.88
CA LEU A 72 -2.21 4.28 0.31
C LEU A 72 -3.66 4.02 -0.05
N GLU A 73 -4.25 4.82 -0.95
CA GLU A 73 -5.64 4.62 -1.38
C GLU A 73 -5.83 3.25 -2.02
N LYS A 74 -4.97 2.89 -2.98
CA LYS A 74 -5.03 1.60 -3.66
C LYS A 74 -4.90 0.45 -2.66
N THR A 75 -3.98 0.56 -1.70
CA THR A 75 -3.81 -0.45 -0.64
C THR A 75 -5.09 -0.62 0.18
N LEU A 76 -5.69 0.48 0.67
CA LEU A 76 -6.91 0.39 1.46
C LEU A 76 -8.11 -0.13 0.66
N LEU A 77 -8.21 0.19 -0.63
CA LEU A 77 -9.22 -0.38 -1.53
C LEU A 77 -9.07 -1.91 -1.63
N LEU A 78 -7.84 -2.43 -1.74
CA LEU A 78 -7.61 -3.88 -1.77
C LEU A 78 -8.02 -4.53 -0.45
N VAL A 79 -7.65 -3.92 0.69
CA VAL A 79 -8.01 -4.42 2.02
C VAL A 79 -9.53 -4.43 2.22
N ASN A 80 -10.23 -3.38 1.76
CA ASN A 80 -11.69 -3.28 1.85
C ASN A 80 -12.39 -4.38 1.03
N ARG A 81 -11.80 -4.80 -0.09
CA ARG A 81 -12.30 -5.88 -0.94
C ARG A 81 -11.95 -7.29 -0.46
N ALA A 82 -11.08 -7.44 0.54
CA ALA A 82 -10.61 -8.77 0.98
C ALA A 82 -11.75 -9.71 1.42
N GLY A 83 -12.82 -9.16 1.99
CA GLY A 83 -14.02 -9.91 2.36
C GLY A 83 -14.72 -10.61 1.18
N GLU A 84 -14.59 -10.07 -0.04
CA GLU A 84 -15.10 -10.69 -1.28
C GLU A 84 -14.46 -12.06 -1.54
N TYR A 85 -13.27 -12.30 -0.97
CA TYR A 85 -12.45 -13.50 -1.13
C TYR A 85 -12.36 -14.34 0.16
N LEU A 86 -13.28 -14.13 1.11
CA LEU A 86 -13.32 -14.81 2.41
C LEU A 86 -12.07 -14.58 3.28
N ILE A 87 -11.28 -13.54 2.98
CA ILE A 87 -10.11 -13.16 3.76
C ILE A 87 -10.49 -12.00 4.68
N THR A 88 -10.38 -12.22 5.99
CA THR A 88 -10.68 -11.19 6.99
C THR A 88 -9.64 -10.06 6.91
N PRO A 89 -10.05 -8.77 6.72
CA PRO A 89 -9.12 -7.65 6.63
C PRO A 89 -8.12 -7.55 7.79
N GLY A 90 -8.55 -7.81 9.03
CA GLY A 90 -7.68 -7.78 10.21
C GLY A 90 -6.56 -8.83 10.22
N LYS A 91 -6.62 -9.85 9.36
CA LYS A 91 -5.53 -10.82 9.19
C LYS A 91 -4.43 -10.37 8.24
N ILE A 92 -4.62 -9.27 7.50
CA ILE A 92 -3.68 -8.87 6.45
C ILE A 92 -2.59 -8.00 7.08
N THR A 93 -1.33 -8.43 7.07
CA THR A 93 -0.21 -7.56 7.49
C THR A 93 0.06 -6.46 6.45
N LEU A 94 0.08 -5.19 6.89
CA LEU A 94 0.35 -4.02 6.05
C LEU A 94 1.65 -3.35 6.51
N ASN A 95 2.71 -3.45 5.71
CA ASN A 95 3.95 -2.72 5.95
C ASN A 95 4.75 -2.57 4.65
N MET A 96 5.93 -1.95 4.73
CA MET A 96 6.79 -1.74 3.56
C MET A 96 7.29 -3.03 2.88
N ASP A 97 7.20 -4.17 3.56
CA ASP A 97 7.68 -5.46 3.07
C ASP A 97 6.57 -6.28 2.41
N THR A 98 5.32 -6.08 2.83
CA THR A 98 4.16 -6.82 2.31
C THR A 98 3.42 -6.08 1.20
N ILE A 99 3.63 -4.77 1.04
CA ILE A 99 3.03 -4.01 -0.05
C ILE A 99 3.98 -3.94 -1.25
N PHE A 100 3.46 -4.32 -2.42
CA PHE A 100 4.20 -4.39 -3.68
C PHE A 100 3.61 -3.42 -4.70
N TYR A 101 4.47 -2.70 -5.40
CA TYR A 101 4.09 -1.65 -6.32
C TYR A 101 4.78 -1.83 -7.67
N ASN A 102 3.98 -1.77 -8.74
CA ASN A 102 4.47 -1.66 -10.10
C ASN A 102 4.41 -0.18 -10.51
N ARG A 103 5.56 0.48 -10.52
CA ARG A 103 5.64 1.92 -10.82
C ARG A 103 5.23 2.27 -12.25
N LYS A 104 5.38 1.32 -13.20
CA LYS A 104 5.01 1.53 -14.62
C LYS A 104 3.49 1.52 -14.80
N THR A 105 2.79 0.56 -14.20
CA THR A 105 1.33 0.42 -14.32
C THR A 105 0.57 1.11 -13.20
N LYS A 106 1.29 1.62 -12.19
CA LYS A 106 0.74 2.18 -10.95
C LYS A 106 -0.10 1.18 -10.16
N GLN A 107 0.03 -0.13 -10.41
CA GLN A 107 -0.72 -1.16 -9.70
C GLN A 107 -0.08 -1.47 -8.35
N VAL A 108 -0.93 -1.71 -7.35
CA VAL A 108 -0.55 -2.20 -6.02
C VAL A 108 -1.05 -3.62 -5.86
N ARG A 109 -0.28 -4.47 -5.18
CA ARG A 109 -0.69 -5.80 -4.73
C ARG A 109 -0.12 -6.06 -3.33
N ILE A 110 -0.76 -6.98 -2.60
CA ILE A 110 -0.35 -7.33 -1.24
C ILE A 110 0.25 -8.74 -1.24
N ALA A 111 1.46 -8.91 -0.71
CA ALA A 111 1.96 -10.23 -0.32
C ALA A 111 1.25 -10.63 0.98
N TYR A 112 0.28 -11.54 0.90
CA TYR A 112 -0.48 -11.98 2.07
C TYR A 112 0.44 -12.67 3.08
N VAL A 113 0.62 -12.03 4.23
CA VAL A 113 1.24 -12.61 5.42
C VAL A 113 0.18 -12.47 6.52
N PRO A 114 -0.21 -13.56 7.18
CA PRO A 114 -1.20 -13.50 8.24
C PRO A 114 -0.61 -12.74 9.44
N ALA A 115 -1.36 -11.76 9.96
CA ALA A 115 -0.99 -11.06 11.18
C ALA A 115 -0.88 -12.04 12.35
N GLU A 116 0.18 -11.92 13.16
CA GLU A 116 0.43 -12.80 14.31
C GLU A 116 -0.68 -12.70 15.36
N GLU A 117 -1.22 -11.50 15.54
CA GLU A 117 -2.35 -11.21 16.42
C GLU A 117 -3.49 -10.59 15.61
N PRO A 118 -4.33 -11.39 14.92
CA PRO A 118 -5.44 -10.86 14.11
C PRO A 118 -6.51 -10.09 14.91
N GLN A 119 -6.45 -10.20 16.24
CA GLN A 119 -7.30 -9.50 17.20
C GLN A 119 -6.81 -8.06 17.43
N LEU A 120 -5.52 -7.77 17.17
CA LEU A 120 -5.01 -6.40 17.11
C LEU A 120 -5.62 -5.70 15.90
N ASN A 121 -6.06 -4.47 16.11
CA ASN A 121 -7.05 -3.85 15.24
C ASN A 121 -6.43 -3.51 13.87
N LEU A 122 -7.17 -3.75 12.79
CA LEU A 122 -6.81 -3.33 11.43
C LEU A 122 -6.34 -1.86 11.37
N ARG A 123 -6.89 -1.03 12.26
CA ARG A 123 -6.55 0.39 12.41
C ARG A 123 -5.08 0.61 12.78
N GLU A 124 -4.53 -0.11 13.74
CA GLU A 124 -3.13 -0.02 14.20
C GLU A 124 -2.20 -0.40 13.06
N ASN A 125 -2.53 -1.48 12.37
CA ASN A 125 -1.78 -1.94 11.20
C ASN A 125 -1.79 -0.89 10.06
N VAL A 126 -2.95 -0.26 9.81
CA VAL A 126 -3.05 0.86 8.85
C VAL A 126 -2.28 2.09 9.35
N ALA A 127 -2.39 2.48 10.61
CA ALA A 127 -1.71 3.65 11.18
C ALA A 127 -0.18 3.50 11.17
N GLU A 128 0.32 2.30 11.49
CA GLU A 128 1.73 1.95 11.43
C GLU A 128 2.23 1.99 9.97
N PHE A 129 1.47 1.43 9.04
CA PHE A 129 1.79 1.52 7.61
C PHE A 129 1.88 2.99 7.12
N PHE A 130 0.97 3.85 7.56
CA PHE A 130 0.99 5.29 7.24
C PHE A 130 2.23 5.97 7.81
N THR A 131 2.62 5.63 9.03
CA THR A 131 3.83 6.14 9.68
C THR A 131 5.09 5.72 8.92
N GLN A 132 5.17 4.47 8.48
CA GLN A 132 6.27 4.01 7.63
C GLN A 132 6.31 4.76 6.29
N MET A 133 5.14 5.04 5.69
CA MET A 133 5.06 5.76 4.42
C MET A 133 5.50 7.21 4.56
N GLU A 134 5.08 7.88 5.64
CA GLU A 134 5.52 9.22 5.99
C GLU A 134 7.05 9.31 6.13
N GLY A 135 7.67 8.29 6.73
CA GLY A 135 9.12 8.18 6.88
C GLY A 135 9.88 8.19 5.54
N LYS A 136 9.25 7.74 4.44
CA LYS A 136 9.83 7.75 3.09
C LYS A 136 9.76 9.13 2.41
N LEU A 137 8.81 9.97 2.81
CA LEU A 137 8.58 11.28 2.19
C LEU A 137 9.66 12.31 2.58
N LYS A 138 9.89 13.25 1.66
CA LYS A 138 10.63 14.50 1.95
C LYS A 138 9.89 15.30 3.02
N LYS A 139 10.63 16.03 3.86
CA LYS A 139 10.05 16.81 4.97
C LYS A 139 8.95 17.78 4.53
N THR A 140 9.10 18.42 3.37
CA THR A 140 8.11 19.34 2.80
C THR A 140 6.79 18.66 2.40
N GLU A 141 6.83 17.35 2.11
CA GLU A 141 5.70 16.56 1.63
C GLU A 141 4.93 15.89 2.78
N ARG A 142 5.51 15.83 3.98
CA ARG A 142 4.95 15.11 5.14
C ARG A 142 3.70 15.74 5.72
N ALA A 143 3.54 17.06 5.59
CA ALA A 143 2.45 17.81 6.22
C ALA A 143 1.06 17.24 5.90
N TYR A 144 0.86 16.71 4.69
CA TYR A 144 -0.39 16.07 4.30
C TYR A 144 -0.65 14.76 5.06
N LEU A 145 0.38 13.92 5.25
CA LEU A 145 0.26 12.66 5.99
C LEU A 145 0.17 12.90 7.49
N GLU A 146 0.94 13.85 8.03
CA GLU A 146 0.85 14.27 9.43
C GLU A 146 -0.58 14.68 9.79
N LYS A 147 -1.18 15.56 8.98
CA LYS A 147 -2.57 15.99 9.17
C LYS A 147 -3.55 14.83 9.14
N MET A 148 -3.39 13.90 8.20
CA MET A 148 -4.28 12.74 8.11
C MET A 148 -4.14 11.82 9.32
N LYS A 149 -2.92 11.58 9.81
CA LYS A 149 -2.67 10.79 11.01
C LYS A 149 -3.29 11.41 12.25
N THR A 150 -3.18 12.73 12.45
CA THR A 150 -3.87 13.42 13.55
C THR A 150 -5.38 13.18 13.49
N GLN A 151 -6.00 13.28 12.32
CA GLN A 151 -7.43 12.99 12.17
C GLN A 151 -7.77 11.53 12.52
N MET A 152 -6.91 10.57 12.11
CA MET A 152 -7.05 9.15 12.44
C MET A 152 -6.92 8.84 13.93
N GLU A 153 -6.16 9.62 14.68
CA GLU A 153 -6.02 9.49 16.14
C GLU A 153 -7.27 10.02 16.86
N GLU A 154 -7.79 11.17 16.40
CA GLU A 154 -8.94 11.85 16.99
C GLU A 154 -10.28 11.14 16.74
N HIS A 155 -10.39 10.34 15.67
CA HIS A 155 -11.65 9.73 15.23
C HIS A 155 -11.52 8.23 14.97
N ASN A 156 -12.58 7.48 15.27
CA ASN A 156 -12.68 6.05 14.95
C ASN A 156 -13.20 5.86 13.51
N TYR A 157 -12.34 6.10 12.52
CA TYR A 157 -12.70 5.94 11.11
C TYR A 157 -12.78 4.47 10.70
N TYR A 158 -13.82 4.12 9.95
CA TYR A 158 -13.84 2.88 9.18
C TYR A 158 -12.95 3.01 7.95
N ILE A 159 -12.56 1.88 7.35
CA ILE A 159 -11.68 1.88 6.17
C ILE A 159 -12.26 2.70 5.00
N GLY A 160 -13.59 2.71 4.83
CA GLY A 160 -14.27 3.53 3.82
C GLY A 160 -14.08 5.03 4.05
N ASP A 161 -14.10 5.48 5.31
CA ASP A 161 -13.86 6.89 5.64
C ASP A 161 -12.43 7.29 5.31
N LEU A 162 -11.46 6.43 5.63
CA LEU A 162 -10.05 6.65 5.29
C LEU A 162 -9.84 6.75 3.78
N ILE A 163 -10.48 5.87 2.99
CA ILE A 163 -10.42 5.93 1.52
C ILE A 163 -10.95 7.28 1.02
N ASN A 164 -12.09 7.74 1.56
CA ASN A 164 -12.68 9.03 1.17
C ASN A 164 -11.75 10.20 1.50
N MET A 165 -11.18 10.22 2.71
CA MET A 165 -10.23 11.26 3.13
C MET A 165 -9.00 11.31 2.23
N ILE A 166 -8.41 10.16 1.89
CA ILE A 166 -7.29 10.09 0.95
C ILE A 166 -7.70 10.64 -0.41
N GLY A 167 -8.87 10.25 -0.90
CA GLY A 167 -9.41 10.73 -2.17
C GLY A 167 -9.55 12.26 -2.21
N GLU A 168 -9.97 12.89 -1.12
CA GLU A 168 -10.02 14.34 -1.00
C GLU A 168 -8.64 14.99 -1.01
N ILE A 169 -7.67 14.44 -0.27
CA ILE A 169 -6.30 14.95 -0.24
C ILE A 169 -5.67 14.85 -1.64
N ARG A 170 -5.85 13.71 -2.31
CA ARG A 170 -5.37 13.53 -3.68
C ARG A 170 -5.94 14.59 -4.60
N ARG A 171 -7.26 14.84 -4.59
CA ARG A 171 -7.88 15.89 -5.42
C ARG A 171 -7.25 17.26 -5.17
N LYS A 172 -6.98 17.61 -3.90
CA LYS A 172 -6.29 18.87 -3.54
C LYS A 172 -4.88 18.94 -4.10
N LEU A 173 -4.09 17.86 -4.00
CA LEU A 173 -2.75 17.78 -4.58
C LEU A 173 -2.79 18.00 -6.10
N TYR A 174 -3.71 17.34 -6.81
CA TYR A 174 -3.87 17.53 -8.26
C TYR A 174 -4.28 18.96 -8.66
N MET A 175 -5.10 19.64 -7.85
CA MET A 175 -5.51 21.02 -8.11
C MET A 175 -4.39 22.03 -7.86
N SER A 176 -3.57 21.80 -6.82
CA SER A 176 -2.40 22.63 -6.51
C SER A 176 -1.35 22.59 -7.62
N ASP A 177 -1.09 21.41 -8.18
CA ASP A 177 -0.17 21.25 -9.32
C ASP A 177 -0.67 22.03 -10.55
N LYS A 178 -1.96 21.95 -10.85
CA LYS A 178 -2.56 22.68 -11.99
C LYS A 178 -2.47 24.19 -11.82
N ALA A 179 -2.71 24.69 -10.61
CA ALA A 179 -2.62 26.11 -10.32
C ALA A 179 -1.17 26.61 -10.46
N SER A 180 -0.18 25.84 -9.99
CA SER A 180 1.24 26.18 -10.10
C SER A 180 1.70 26.22 -11.57
N ASN A 181 1.29 25.23 -12.37
CA ASN A 181 1.62 25.19 -13.81
C ASN A 181 0.95 26.32 -14.62
N LEU A 182 -0.25 26.77 -14.23
CA LEU A 182 -0.93 27.90 -14.88
C LEU A 182 -0.22 29.24 -14.59
N VAL A 183 0.37 29.40 -13.40
CA VAL A 183 1.15 30.60 -13.03
C VAL A 183 2.48 30.64 -13.79
N GLU A 184 3.19 29.51 -13.88
CA GLU A 184 4.45 29.43 -14.65
C GLU A 184 4.25 29.71 -16.15
N MET A 185 3.13 29.29 -16.74
CA MET A 185 2.80 29.61 -18.14
C MET A 185 2.41 31.08 -18.35
N SER A 186 1.77 31.74 -17.37
CA SER A 186 1.47 33.18 -17.47
C SER A 186 2.70 34.07 -17.29
N ASP A 187 3.73 33.59 -16.58
CA ASP A 187 4.97 34.33 -16.37
C ASP A 187 5.94 34.20 -17.56
N SER A 188 5.81 33.16 -18.39
CA SER A 188 6.62 32.97 -19.60
C SER A 188 6.16 33.78 -20.83
N ASP A 189 4.88 34.17 -20.89
CA ASP A 189 4.32 34.98 -21.99
C ASP A 189 4.62 36.50 -21.85
N GLY A 190 5.34 36.90 -20.80
CA GLY A 190 5.66 38.30 -20.48
C GLY A 190 7.04 38.81 -20.95
N GLN A 191 7.85 38.01 -21.67
CA GLN A 191 9.23 38.40 -22.04
C GLN A 191 9.55 38.43 -23.55
N GLU A 192 8.56 38.35 -24.44
CA GLU A 192 8.79 38.67 -25.86
C GLU A 192 8.23 40.05 -26.21
N GLY A 193 9.11 41.07 -26.19
CA GLY A 193 8.76 42.35 -26.81
C GLY A 193 9.38 43.62 -26.20
N GLN A 194 10.67 43.62 -25.86
CA GLN A 194 11.46 44.85 -25.83
C GLN A 194 12.89 44.56 -26.32
N GLU A 195 13.12 44.77 -27.61
CA GLU A 195 14.31 45.44 -28.18
C GLU A 195 14.08 45.77 -29.66
#